data_AF-A0A0N4Y0Q6-F1
#
_entry.id   AF-A0A0N4Y0Q6-F1
#
_cell.length_a   1.000
_cell.length_b   1.000
_cell.length_c   1.000
_cell.angle_alpha   90.00
_cell.angle_beta   90.00
_cell.angle_gamma   90.00
#
_symmetry.space_group_name_H-M   'P 1'
#
loop_
_entity.id
_entity.type
_entity.pdbx_description
1 polymer ?
#
loop_
_entity_poly.entity_id
_entity_poly.type
_entity_poly.pdbx_seq_one_letter_code
_entity_poly.pdbx_strand_id
1 'polypeptide(L)'
;MSEGNEQPATEPPRFDGLFKALRLYRSNQIEACEQECTKLLNKNPLDQAAWALKLCCLTDSMYVDELENEELGIAETFLDQNVIAPNARPGTSFQRPTTTAKGMNPIMRPLSGVVRPMTSLRPGTMEQAVRTSRTARTARAVSSSTARQLRLGTASMASDPSGPFVNLARLNVDKYAADPLVNRQLFEYVFYHEGDVKIAHQIAAVATKAANYEDWYWKNQLGKCYLKLGLLQDAEKQFLSSLKNHRLPETHAYLAKLLGELAESNECYKKILNVQANNIEAIACIATNCFYDDKPEIALRYYRRIMQMGVNNAELMMNIGLCCFACQQYDFALSSMQRAHSTANSETAGEIWYNTGHIMLAIGDTRQASRCFRLALAGDSEHGEAMVNLGILRQMEGKRLMVKRHEANVY
;
A
#
# COMPACT_ATOMS: atom_id res chain seq x y z
N MET A 1 7.99 17.83 68.23
CA MET A 1 6.77 17.45 67.51
C MET A 1 6.45 18.57 66.54
N SER A 2 6.99 18.48 65.33
CA SER A 2 6.68 19.37 64.21
C SER A 2 5.96 18.50 63.17
N GLU A 3 4.64 18.43 63.27
CA GLU A 3 3.83 17.73 62.28
C GLU A 3 3.85 18.53 60.97
N GLY A 4 4.22 17.82 59.91
CA GLY A 4 4.33 18.34 58.56
C GLY A 4 2.96 18.71 58.00
N ASN A 5 2.86 19.93 57.51
CA ASN A 5 1.71 20.38 56.75
C ASN A 5 1.97 20.04 55.28
N GLU A 6 1.71 18.78 54.89
CA GLU A 6 1.67 18.38 53.48
C GLU A 6 0.44 19.03 52.83
N GLN A 7 0.68 19.96 51.89
CA GLN A 7 -0.36 20.54 51.06
C GLN A 7 -1.06 19.41 50.27
N PRO A 8 -2.40 19.40 50.16
CA PRO A 8 -3.08 18.40 49.35
C PRO A 8 -2.66 18.59 47.90
N ALA A 9 -2.09 17.54 47.31
CA ALA A 9 -1.80 17.49 45.88
C ALA A 9 -3.08 17.87 45.12
N THR A 10 -3.04 18.97 44.38
CA THR A 10 -4.15 19.46 43.57
C THR A 10 -4.64 18.33 42.66
N GLU A 11 -5.85 17.81 42.91
CA GLU A 11 -6.45 16.80 42.05
C GLU A 11 -6.42 17.31 40.59
N PRO A 12 -6.05 16.46 39.62
CA PRO A 12 -6.09 16.88 38.22
C PRO A 12 -7.52 17.34 37.88
N PRO A 13 -7.67 18.42 37.08
CA PRO A 13 -8.98 18.98 36.76
C PRO A 13 -9.89 17.88 36.20
N ARG A 14 -11.02 17.63 36.90
CA ARG A 14 -12.03 16.67 36.48
C ARG A 14 -12.81 17.29 35.33
N PHE A 15 -12.54 16.79 34.14
CA PHE A 15 -13.24 17.18 32.94
C PHE A 15 -14.45 16.28 32.76
N ASP A 16 -15.62 16.88 32.54
CA ASP A 16 -16.89 16.17 32.38
C ASP A 16 -17.50 16.38 30.99
N GLY A 17 -18.36 15.43 30.60
CA GLY A 17 -19.15 15.50 29.37
C GLY A 17 -18.34 15.47 28.07
N LEU A 18 -18.75 16.27 27.09
CA LEU A 18 -18.14 16.30 25.75
C LEU A 18 -16.66 16.70 25.77
N PHE A 19 -16.27 17.59 26.69
CA PHE A 19 -14.87 18.02 26.81
C PHE A 19 -13.95 16.88 27.24
N LYS A 20 -14.44 16.01 28.15
CA LYS A 20 -13.74 14.76 28.51
C LYS A 20 -13.54 13.88 27.29
N ALA A 21 -14.61 13.65 26.52
CA ALA A 21 -14.55 12.82 25.32
C ALA A 21 -13.55 13.38 24.28
N LEU A 22 -13.57 14.68 24.01
CA LEU A 22 -12.63 15.33 23.09
C LEU A 22 -11.17 15.19 23.55
N ARG A 23 -10.91 15.31 24.86
CA ARG A 23 -9.57 15.11 25.42
C ARG A 23 -9.11 13.66 25.25
N LEU A 24 -9.99 12.69 25.54
CA LEU A 24 -9.70 11.26 25.38
C LEU A 24 -9.35 10.94 23.92
N TYR A 25 -10.15 11.44 22.98
CA TYR A 25 -9.90 11.30 21.55
C TYR A 25 -8.55 11.91 21.15
N ARG A 26 -8.26 13.14 21.58
CA ARG A 26 -6.97 13.80 21.31
C ARG A 26 -5.77 13.06 21.93
N SER A 27 -5.98 12.35 23.05
CA SER A 27 -4.96 11.50 23.67
C SER A 27 -4.85 10.09 23.06
N ASN A 28 -5.51 9.84 21.93
CA ASN A 28 -5.57 8.55 21.25
C ASN A 28 -6.18 7.41 22.10
N GLN A 29 -7.03 7.75 23.08
CA GLN A 29 -7.78 6.78 23.89
C GLN A 29 -9.16 6.57 23.27
N ILE A 30 -9.19 5.92 22.11
CA ILE A 30 -10.36 5.82 21.23
C ILE A 30 -11.51 5.05 21.91
N GLU A 31 -11.23 3.88 22.49
CA GLU A 31 -12.26 3.05 23.15
C GLU A 31 -12.92 3.78 24.33
N ALA A 32 -12.13 4.47 25.15
CA ALA A 32 -12.64 5.24 26.28
C ALA A 32 -13.48 6.44 25.81
N CYS A 33 -13.07 7.09 24.71
CA CYS A 33 -13.85 8.16 24.10
C CYS A 33 -15.19 7.65 23.59
N GLU A 34 -15.20 6.51 22.88
CA GLU A 34 -16.42 5.90 22.36
C GLU A 34 -17.42 5.62 23.49
N GLN A 35 -16.95 5.02 24.59
CA GLN A 35 -17.77 4.74 25.76
C GLN A 35 -18.35 6.04 26.37
N GLU A 36 -17.58 7.11 26.50
CA GLU A 36 -18.09 8.39 26.99
C GLU A 36 -19.11 9.02 26.02
N CYS A 37 -18.88 8.93 24.70
CA CYS A 37 -19.85 9.36 23.70
C CYS A 37 -21.15 8.55 23.77
N THR A 38 -21.09 7.23 24.02
CA THR A 38 -22.30 6.41 24.21
C THR A 38 -23.09 6.87 25.43
N LYS A 39 -22.42 7.21 26.54
CA LYS A 39 -23.07 7.75 27.74
C LYS A 39 -23.73 9.09 27.46
N LEU A 40 -23.11 9.95 26.67
CA LEU A 40 -23.65 11.25 26.26
C LEU A 40 -24.90 11.10 25.38
N LEU A 41 -24.85 10.23 24.38
CA LEU A 41 -25.98 9.98 23.47
C LEU A 41 -27.16 9.30 24.18
N ASN A 42 -26.89 8.44 25.16
CA ASN A 42 -27.95 7.86 26.00
C ASN A 42 -28.66 8.91 26.86
N LYS A 43 -27.96 10.00 27.25
CA LYS A 43 -28.54 11.13 27.98
C LYS A 43 -29.27 12.10 27.06
N ASN A 44 -28.67 12.41 25.89
CA ASN A 44 -29.24 13.29 24.88
C ASN A 44 -29.05 12.70 23.47
N PRO A 45 -30.08 12.05 22.90
CA PRO A 45 -29.99 11.42 21.59
C PRO A 45 -29.81 12.41 20.41
N LEU A 46 -30.08 13.70 20.61
CA LEU A 46 -30.03 14.72 19.56
C LEU A 46 -28.69 15.47 19.51
N ASP A 47 -27.72 15.10 20.35
CA ASP A 47 -26.41 15.74 20.40
C ASP A 47 -25.54 15.34 19.20
N GLN A 48 -25.55 16.22 18.18
CA GLN A 48 -24.77 16.03 16.95
C GLN A 48 -23.26 16.00 17.18
N ALA A 49 -22.75 16.70 18.20
CA ALA A 49 -21.31 16.75 18.46
C ALA A 49 -20.81 15.43 19.06
N ALA A 50 -21.55 14.89 20.04
CA ALA A 50 -21.28 13.56 20.58
C ALA A 50 -21.45 12.46 19.50
N TRP A 51 -22.42 12.64 18.60
CA TRP A 51 -22.65 11.73 17.48
C TRP A 51 -21.50 11.73 16.48
N ALA A 52 -21.07 12.91 16.00
CA ALA A 52 -19.95 13.05 15.09
C ALA A 52 -18.63 12.55 15.70
N LEU A 53 -18.38 12.85 16.98
CA LEU A 53 -17.18 12.36 17.68
C LEU A 53 -17.18 10.83 17.81
N LYS A 54 -18.34 10.22 18.03
CA LYS A 54 -18.45 8.76 18.04
C LYS A 54 -18.17 8.16 16.66
N LEU A 55 -18.63 8.78 15.58
CA LEU A 55 -18.29 8.35 14.21
C LEU A 55 -16.77 8.36 14.00
N CYS A 56 -16.09 9.44 14.40
CA CYS A 56 -14.62 9.53 14.35
C CYS A 56 -13.92 8.42 15.14
N CYS A 57 -14.42 8.06 16.32
CA CYS A 57 -13.82 6.97 17.11
C CYS A 57 -13.95 5.63 16.38
N LEU A 58 -15.13 5.36 15.81
CA LEU A 58 -15.38 4.12 15.06
C LEU A 58 -14.55 4.06 13.79
N THR A 59 -14.38 5.18 13.06
CA THR A 59 -13.52 5.23 11.88
C THR A 59 -12.07 5.00 12.23
N ASP A 60 -11.53 5.73 13.21
CA ASP A 60 -10.10 5.72 13.50
C ASP A 60 -9.63 4.36 14.01
N SER A 61 -10.49 3.62 14.70
CA SER A 61 -10.20 2.25 15.13
C SER A 61 -9.96 1.28 13.96
N MET A 62 -10.54 1.57 12.78
CA MET A 62 -10.49 0.73 11.57
C MET A 62 -9.80 1.42 10.40
N TYR A 63 -9.32 2.65 10.59
CA TYR A 63 -8.80 3.49 9.52
C TYR A 63 -7.54 2.87 8.94
N VAL A 64 -7.51 2.75 7.63
CA VAL A 64 -6.34 2.32 6.87
C VAL A 64 -6.27 3.21 5.63
N ASP A 65 -5.07 3.72 5.33
CA ASP A 65 -4.87 4.59 4.16
C ASP A 65 -5.17 3.82 2.86
N GLU A 66 -6.02 4.40 2.01
CA GLU A 66 -6.43 3.80 0.74
C GLU A 66 -5.33 3.71 -0.30
N LEU A 67 -4.28 4.55 -0.19
CA LEU A 67 -3.09 4.37 -1.02
C LEU A 67 -2.47 2.97 -0.79
N GLU A 68 -2.57 2.46 0.44
CA GLU A 68 -2.02 1.17 0.84
C GLU A 68 -3.08 0.05 0.91
N ASN A 69 -4.37 0.36 1.01
CA ASN A 69 -5.41 -0.60 1.41
C ASN A 69 -6.21 -1.28 0.27
N GLU A 70 -5.80 -1.15 -0.98
CA GLU A 70 -6.53 -1.81 -2.07
C GLU A 70 -6.00 -3.22 -2.34
N GLU A 71 -6.85 -4.21 -2.11
CA GLU A 71 -6.63 -5.59 -2.53
C GLU A 71 -7.54 -5.86 -3.73
N LEU A 72 -7.00 -6.46 -4.80
CA LEU A 72 -7.77 -6.90 -5.97
C LEU A 72 -8.07 -8.39 -5.82
N GLY A 73 -9.33 -8.74 -5.58
CA GLY A 73 -9.77 -10.13 -5.54
C GLY A 73 -9.94 -10.74 -6.94
N ILE A 74 -10.14 -12.07 -6.98
CA ILE A 74 -10.30 -12.83 -8.24
C ILE A 74 -11.58 -12.39 -8.97
N ALA A 75 -12.67 -12.16 -8.24
CA ALA A 75 -13.94 -11.75 -8.82
C ALA A 75 -13.84 -10.37 -9.49
N GLU A 76 -13.26 -9.37 -8.83
CA GLU A 76 -13.05 -8.05 -9.41
C GLU A 76 -12.12 -8.14 -10.64
N THR A 77 -11.16 -9.06 -10.59
CA THR A 77 -10.21 -9.25 -11.68
C THR A 77 -10.81 -9.89 -12.92
N PHE A 78 -11.78 -10.81 -12.82
CA PHE A 78 -12.30 -11.58 -13.96
C PHE A 78 -13.77 -11.39 -14.28
N LEU A 79 -14.58 -11.10 -13.26
CA LEU A 79 -16.04 -11.01 -13.39
C LEU A 79 -16.52 -9.57 -13.51
N ASP A 80 -15.67 -8.59 -13.18
CA ASP A 80 -16.04 -7.18 -13.26
C ASP A 80 -16.02 -6.69 -14.72
N GLN A 81 -17.20 -6.32 -15.21
CA GLN A 81 -17.43 -5.92 -16.61
C GLN A 81 -17.24 -4.41 -16.83
N ASN A 82 -16.58 -3.71 -15.92
CA ASN A 82 -16.35 -2.27 -16.00
C ASN A 82 -15.37 -1.84 -17.13
N VAL A 83 -14.91 -2.81 -17.93
CA VAL A 83 -14.04 -2.58 -19.08
C VAL A 83 -14.88 -2.19 -20.30
N ILE A 84 -15.02 -0.89 -20.53
CA ILE A 84 -15.77 -0.32 -21.66
C ILE A 84 -15.22 -0.79 -23.02
N ALA A 85 -13.90 -1.01 -23.10
CA ALA A 85 -13.22 -1.44 -24.33
C ALA A 85 -12.34 -2.68 -24.06
N PRO A 86 -12.81 -3.90 -24.36
CA PRO A 86 -12.02 -5.12 -24.15
C PRO A 86 -10.76 -5.16 -25.03
N ASN A 87 -10.79 -4.49 -26.18
CA ASN A 87 -9.65 -4.33 -27.09
C ASN A 87 -9.29 -2.85 -27.23
N ALA A 88 -8.96 -2.21 -26.11
CA ALA A 88 -8.47 -0.83 -26.10
C ALA A 88 -7.17 -0.71 -26.92
N ARG A 89 -6.94 0.47 -27.50
CA ARG A 89 -5.68 0.75 -28.20
C ARG A 89 -4.51 0.64 -27.19
N PRO A 90 -3.32 0.18 -27.61
CA PRO A 90 -2.14 0.19 -26.74
C PRO A 90 -1.92 1.59 -26.16
N GLY A 91 -1.74 1.70 -24.85
CA GLY A 91 -1.60 2.97 -24.12
C GLY A 91 -2.91 3.61 -23.63
N THR A 92 -4.08 3.11 -24.02
CA THR A 92 -5.39 3.66 -23.57
C THR A 92 -6.11 2.76 -22.56
N SER A 93 -5.45 1.72 -22.04
CA SER A 93 -5.96 0.79 -21.02
C SER A 93 -4.81 0.17 -20.26
N PHE A 94 -5.04 -0.15 -18.97
CA PHE A 94 -4.09 -0.87 -18.11
C PHE A 94 -4.00 -2.36 -18.43
N GLN A 95 -4.86 -2.88 -19.31
CA GLN A 95 -4.77 -4.26 -19.76
C GLN A 95 -3.58 -4.43 -20.71
N ARG A 96 -2.88 -5.56 -20.61
CA ARG A 96 -1.82 -5.89 -21.56
C ARG A 96 -2.38 -5.82 -22.98
N PRO A 97 -1.80 -5.00 -23.87
CA PRO A 97 -2.19 -5.02 -25.26
C PRO A 97 -1.91 -6.41 -25.82
N THR A 98 -2.88 -6.98 -26.55
CA THR A 98 -2.75 -8.26 -27.27
C THR A 98 -1.78 -8.19 -28.44
N THR A 99 -1.12 -7.04 -28.67
CA THR A 99 -0.18 -6.83 -29.76
C THR A 99 1.25 -7.15 -29.35
N THR A 100 1.97 -7.81 -30.25
CA THR A 100 3.40 -8.18 -30.20
C THR A 100 4.33 -6.97 -30.37
N ALA A 101 4.03 -5.85 -29.72
CA ALA A 101 4.96 -4.72 -29.68
C ALA A 101 6.13 -5.05 -28.75
N LYS A 102 7.33 -4.56 -29.10
CA LYS A 102 8.57 -4.66 -28.31
C LYS A 102 8.37 -4.03 -26.92
N GLY A 103 7.81 -4.80 -25.99
CA GLY A 103 7.92 -4.53 -24.57
C GLY A 103 9.36 -4.67 -24.13
N MET A 104 9.75 -3.92 -23.10
CA MET A 104 11.06 -3.96 -22.45
C MET A 104 11.54 -5.42 -22.29
N ASN A 105 12.81 -5.68 -22.62
CA ASN A 105 13.38 -7.03 -22.57
C ASN A 105 13.10 -7.70 -21.20
N PRO A 106 12.54 -8.92 -21.17
CA PRO A 106 12.21 -9.61 -19.92
C PRO A 106 13.42 -9.94 -19.04
N ILE A 107 14.64 -9.71 -19.54
CA ILE A 107 15.93 -9.89 -18.84
C ILE A 107 16.13 -8.81 -17.75
N MET A 108 15.57 -7.60 -17.92
CA MET A 108 15.59 -6.53 -16.93
C MET A 108 14.17 -6.05 -16.65
N ARG A 109 13.38 -6.88 -15.96
CA ARG A 109 12.07 -6.43 -15.49
C ARG A 109 12.27 -5.47 -14.31
N PRO A 110 11.70 -4.25 -14.36
CA PRO A 110 11.58 -3.45 -13.16
C PRO A 110 10.57 -4.10 -12.22
N LEU A 111 11.04 -4.62 -11.08
CA LEU A 111 10.16 -4.79 -9.92
C LEU A 111 9.87 -3.41 -9.32
N SER A 112 8.66 -3.19 -8.82
CA SER A 112 8.33 -1.93 -8.15
C SER A 112 9.24 -1.73 -6.93
N GLY A 113 9.76 -0.51 -6.74
CA GLY A 113 10.64 -0.17 -5.62
C GLY A 113 10.00 -0.19 -4.24
N VAL A 114 8.68 -0.27 -4.22
CA VAL A 114 7.86 -0.34 -3.02
C VAL A 114 6.83 -1.43 -3.27
N VAL A 115 6.80 -2.43 -2.40
CA VAL A 115 5.73 -3.42 -2.34
C VAL A 115 4.55 -2.77 -1.62
N ARG A 116 3.42 -2.66 -2.32
CA ARG A 116 2.15 -2.18 -1.74
C ARG A 116 1.16 -3.33 -1.75
N PRO A 117 0.22 -3.43 -0.79
CA PRO A 117 -0.83 -4.46 -0.81
C PRO A 117 -1.54 -4.60 -2.17
N MET A 118 -1.63 -3.51 -2.93
CA MET A 118 -2.25 -3.45 -4.25
C MET A 118 -1.37 -3.87 -5.44
N THR A 119 -0.05 -4.05 -5.32
CA THR A 119 0.79 -4.35 -6.49
C THR A 119 0.31 -5.64 -7.16
N SER A 120 -0.37 -5.50 -8.30
CA SER A 120 -1.10 -6.60 -8.92
C SER A 120 -0.82 -6.78 -10.40
N LEU A 121 -0.75 -8.04 -10.82
CA LEU A 121 -0.63 -8.46 -12.22
C LEU A 121 -1.83 -9.34 -12.57
N ARG A 122 -2.65 -8.92 -13.54
CA ARG A 122 -3.83 -9.68 -13.96
C ARG A 122 -3.43 -11.08 -14.47
N PRO A 123 -3.97 -12.18 -13.91
CA PRO A 123 -3.75 -13.53 -14.43
C PRO A 123 -4.51 -13.72 -15.75
N GLY A 124 -4.11 -14.69 -16.57
CA GLY A 124 -4.73 -14.91 -17.88
C GLY A 124 -6.16 -15.41 -17.78
N THR A 125 -6.37 -16.48 -17.00
CA THR A 125 -7.69 -17.08 -16.76
C THR A 125 -7.98 -17.20 -15.27
N MET A 126 -9.26 -17.29 -14.91
CA MET A 126 -9.68 -17.51 -13.53
C MET A 126 -9.16 -18.86 -12.98
N GLU A 127 -9.14 -19.92 -13.81
CA GLU A 127 -8.56 -21.21 -13.44
C GLU A 127 -7.05 -21.09 -13.14
N GLN A 128 -6.33 -20.32 -13.95
CA GLN A 128 -4.92 -20.05 -13.69
C GLN A 128 -4.74 -19.27 -12.39
N ALA A 129 -5.61 -18.29 -12.10
CA ALA A 129 -5.54 -17.49 -10.87
C ALA A 129 -5.69 -18.35 -9.61
N VAL A 130 -6.59 -19.34 -9.62
CA VAL A 130 -6.79 -20.26 -8.50
C VAL A 130 -5.63 -21.26 -8.37
N ARG A 131 -5.03 -21.68 -9.49
CA ARG A 131 -3.92 -22.66 -9.49
C ARG A 131 -2.55 -22.05 -9.19
N THR A 132 -2.38 -20.74 -9.36
CA THR A 132 -1.14 -20.05 -9.01
C THR A 132 -1.07 -19.77 -7.51
N SER A 133 0.15 -19.64 -6.97
CA SER A 133 0.34 -19.23 -5.58
C SER A 133 -0.46 -17.96 -5.27
N ARG A 134 -1.07 -17.93 -4.08
CA ARG A 134 -2.01 -16.87 -3.66
C ARG A 134 -1.34 -15.50 -3.51
N THR A 135 -0.02 -15.42 -3.44
CA THR A 135 0.74 -14.15 -3.39
C THR A 135 1.53 -13.89 -4.67
N ALA A 136 1.44 -14.77 -5.68
CA ALA A 136 2.24 -14.63 -6.91
C ALA A 136 1.92 -13.36 -7.72
N ARG A 137 0.73 -12.80 -7.51
CA ARG A 137 0.19 -11.69 -8.30
C ARG A 137 -0.31 -10.53 -7.46
N THR A 138 -0.20 -10.59 -6.14
CA THR A 138 -0.63 -9.55 -5.19
C THR A 138 0.28 -9.62 -3.97
N ALA A 139 0.56 -8.48 -3.34
CA ALA A 139 1.43 -8.46 -2.16
C ALA A 139 0.84 -9.16 -0.93
N ARG A 140 -0.47 -9.45 -0.93
CA ARG A 140 -1.16 -10.28 0.07
C ARG A 140 -1.87 -11.44 -0.58
N ALA A 141 -2.20 -12.47 0.19
CA ALA A 141 -2.86 -13.67 -0.33
C ALA A 141 -4.23 -13.33 -0.95
N VAL A 142 -4.37 -13.53 -2.27
CA VAL A 142 -5.61 -13.25 -3.02
C VAL A 142 -6.80 -13.99 -2.41
N SER A 143 -7.90 -13.26 -2.22
CA SER A 143 -9.24 -13.77 -1.87
C SER A 143 -10.16 -13.83 -3.09
N SER A 144 -11.29 -14.54 -2.97
CA SER A 144 -12.30 -14.64 -4.03
C SER A 144 -12.90 -13.29 -4.41
N SER A 145 -13.09 -12.41 -3.44
CA SER A 145 -13.49 -11.01 -3.57
C SER A 145 -12.74 -10.18 -2.52
N THR A 146 -12.62 -8.87 -2.72
CA THR A 146 -11.95 -7.94 -1.82
C THR A 146 -12.59 -8.01 -0.43
N ALA A 147 -11.86 -8.56 0.55
CA ALA A 147 -12.43 -9.05 1.81
C ALA A 147 -13.13 -7.99 2.67
N ARG A 148 -12.93 -6.69 2.42
CA ARG A 148 -13.60 -5.59 3.15
C ARG A 148 -14.94 -5.16 2.58
N GLN A 149 -15.29 -5.54 1.34
CA GLN A 149 -16.61 -5.23 0.77
C GLN A 149 -17.70 -6.20 1.23
N LEU A 150 -17.33 -7.29 1.92
CA LEU A 150 -18.24 -8.34 2.36
C LEU A 150 -18.53 -8.27 3.86
N ARG A 151 -18.91 -7.09 4.35
CA ARG A 151 -19.91 -7.02 5.43
C ARG A 151 -21.32 -6.95 4.82
N LEU A 152 -21.68 -7.98 4.05
CA LEU A 152 -23.09 -8.39 3.92
C LEU A 152 -23.47 -9.10 5.22
N GLY A 153 -23.40 -8.38 6.33
CA GLY A 153 -24.08 -8.78 7.55
C GLY A 153 -25.58 -8.67 7.26
N THR A 154 -26.27 -9.80 7.28
CA THR A 154 -27.73 -9.88 7.36
C THR A 154 -28.24 -8.92 8.43
N ALA A 155 -28.61 -7.70 8.04
CA ALA A 155 -29.19 -6.71 8.94
C ALA A 155 -30.63 -7.14 9.24
N SER A 156 -30.76 -8.11 10.14
CA SER A 156 -31.98 -8.42 10.85
C SER A 156 -32.53 -7.15 11.49
N MET A 157 -33.84 -6.96 11.38
CA MET A 157 -34.61 -5.75 11.69
C MET A 157 -34.58 -5.23 13.16
N ALA A 158 -33.59 -5.55 13.98
CA ALA A 158 -33.54 -5.15 15.39
C ALA A 158 -32.38 -4.17 15.67
N SER A 159 -32.73 -2.98 16.15
CA SER A 159 -31.81 -2.05 16.82
C SER A 159 -31.53 -2.58 18.24
N ASP A 160 -30.69 -3.62 18.33
CA ASP A 160 -30.18 -4.08 19.62
C ASP A 160 -29.05 -3.15 20.12
N PRO A 161 -28.76 -3.12 21.44
CA PRO A 161 -27.58 -2.45 22.01
C PRO A 161 -26.24 -2.92 21.41
N SER A 162 -26.24 -4.03 20.68
CA SER A 162 -25.11 -4.60 19.94
C SER A 162 -25.22 -4.43 18.41
N GLY A 163 -26.19 -3.65 17.91
CA GLY A 163 -26.41 -3.39 16.49
C GLY A 163 -25.47 -2.34 15.90
N PRO A 164 -25.48 -2.14 14.57
CA PRO A 164 -24.67 -1.12 13.90
C PRO A 164 -25.04 0.29 14.39
N PHE A 165 -24.04 1.15 14.57
CA PHE A 165 -24.24 2.49 15.15
C PHE A 165 -25.13 3.39 14.29
N VAL A 166 -24.98 3.34 12.96
CA VAL A 166 -25.85 4.05 12.02
C VAL A 166 -26.44 3.05 11.02
N ASN A 167 -27.77 3.05 10.89
CA ASN A 167 -28.44 2.26 9.86
C ASN A 167 -28.54 3.06 8.55
N LEU A 168 -27.70 2.71 7.58
CA LEU A 168 -27.61 3.40 6.30
C LEU A 168 -28.92 3.38 5.50
N ALA A 169 -29.71 2.31 5.60
CA ALA A 169 -30.97 2.20 4.86
C ALA A 169 -32.06 3.17 5.33
N ARG A 170 -31.96 3.65 6.58
CA ARG A 170 -32.91 4.62 7.16
C ARG A 170 -32.38 6.06 7.14
N LEU A 171 -31.12 6.25 6.78
CA LEU A 171 -30.46 7.55 6.80
C LEU A 171 -30.88 8.36 5.58
N ASN A 172 -31.37 9.59 5.79
CA ASN A 172 -31.57 10.53 4.70
C ASN A 172 -30.22 11.15 4.31
N VAL A 173 -29.56 10.54 3.33
CA VAL A 173 -28.23 10.94 2.85
C VAL A 173 -28.19 12.39 2.42
N ASP A 174 -29.20 12.86 1.66
CA ASP A 174 -29.19 14.21 1.09
C ASP A 174 -29.16 15.29 2.18
N LYS A 175 -29.89 15.08 3.29
CA LYS A 175 -29.92 16.02 4.41
C LYS A 175 -28.57 16.12 5.12
N TYR A 176 -27.97 14.99 5.47
CA TYR A 176 -26.73 14.97 6.25
C TYR A 176 -25.50 15.28 5.40
N ALA A 177 -25.51 14.93 4.11
CA ALA A 177 -24.44 15.25 3.19
C ALA A 177 -24.37 16.76 2.86
N ALA A 178 -25.52 17.45 2.88
CA ALA A 178 -25.57 18.90 2.69
C ALA A 178 -25.05 19.69 3.91
N ASP A 179 -25.04 19.10 5.11
CA ASP A 179 -24.60 19.76 6.34
C ASP A 179 -23.06 19.69 6.51
N PRO A 180 -22.33 20.82 6.40
CA PRO A 180 -20.87 20.84 6.47
C PRO A 180 -20.28 20.41 7.83
N LEU A 181 -21.07 20.44 8.90
CA LEU A 181 -20.59 20.11 10.24
C LEU A 181 -20.44 18.60 10.47
N VAL A 182 -21.18 17.81 9.69
CA VAL A 182 -21.39 16.38 9.94
C VAL A 182 -21.02 15.54 8.72
N ASN A 183 -21.13 16.08 7.50
CA ASN A 183 -20.95 15.34 6.26
C ASN A 183 -19.57 14.67 6.14
N ARG A 184 -18.49 15.29 6.62
CA ARG A 184 -17.13 14.73 6.55
C ARG A 184 -16.98 13.47 7.40
N GLN A 185 -17.40 13.55 8.67
CA GLN A 185 -17.33 12.42 9.61
C GLN A 185 -18.26 11.30 9.18
N LEU A 186 -19.44 11.64 8.64
CA LEU A 186 -20.37 10.66 8.09
C LEU A 186 -19.77 9.97 6.85
N PHE A 187 -19.16 10.72 5.93
CA PHE A 187 -18.49 10.16 4.77
C PHE A 187 -17.39 9.19 5.20
N GLU A 188 -16.50 9.60 6.11
CA GLU A 188 -15.40 8.77 6.61
C GLU A 188 -15.92 7.50 7.28
N TYR A 189 -17.00 7.58 8.06
CA TYR A 189 -17.65 6.41 8.65
C TYR A 189 -18.18 5.43 7.60
N VAL A 190 -18.96 5.93 6.63
CA VAL A 190 -19.54 5.07 5.60
C VAL A 190 -18.44 4.46 4.71
N PHE A 191 -17.41 5.25 4.39
CA PHE A 191 -16.35 4.84 3.50
C PHE A 191 -15.37 3.84 4.15
N TYR A 192 -14.90 4.11 5.38
CA TYR A 192 -13.89 3.30 6.06
C TYR A 192 -14.46 2.19 6.96
N HIS A 193 -15.50 2.49 7.75
CA HIS A 193 -16.05 1.54 8.74
C HIS A 193 -17.11 0.61 8.14
N GLU A 194 -18.08 1.15 7.39
CA GLU A 194 -19.12 0.34 6.74
C GLU A 194 -18.65 -0.25 5.41
N GLY A 195 -17.80 0.46 4.67
CA GLY A 195 -17.27 0.02 3.38
C GLY A 195 -18.28 0.13 2.22
N ASP A 196 -19.42 0.80 2.40
CA ASP A 196 -20.39 1.02 1.33
C ASP A 196 -19.99 2.21 0.45
N VAL A 197 -19.24 1.90 -0.61
CA VAL A 197 -18.73 2.87 -1.57
C VAL A 197 -19.85 3.61 -2.31
N LYS A 198 -21.03 2.99 -2.51
CA LYS A 198 -22.13 3.62 -3.27
C LYS A 198 -22.76 4.74 -2.46
N ILE A 199 -23.04 4.49 -1.19
CA ILE A 199 -23.58 5.52 -0.28
C ILE A 199 -22.52 6.58 -0.02
N ALA A 200 -21.25 6.20 0.17
CA ALA A 200 -20.16 7.16 0.30
C ALA A 200 -20.04 8.07 -0.93
N HIS A 201 -20.17 7.51 -2.14
CA HIS A 201 -20.19 8.28 -3.39
C HIS A 201 -21.36 9.27 -3.44
N GLN A 202 -22.56 8.85 -3.02
CA GLN A 202 -23.73 9.73 -2.95
C GLN A 202 -23.50 10.89 -1.96
N ILE A 203 -22.98 10.61 -0.77
CA ILE A 203 -22.63 11.63 0.23
C ILE A 203 -21.64 12.63 -0.38
N ALA A 204 -20.55 12.15 -0.96
CA ALA A 204 -19.54 13.01 -1.56
C ALA A 204 -20.10 13.86 -2.71
N ALA A 205 -20.97 13.31 -3.56
CA ALA A 205 -21.59 14.03 -4.67
C ALA A 205 -22.52 15.16 -4.18
N VAL A 206 -23.34 14.90 -3.16
CA VAL A 206 -24.23 15.91 -2.56
C VAL A 206 -23.41 16.97 -1.82
N ALA A 207 -22.41 16.57 -1.05
CA ALA A 207 -21.54 17.49 -0.33
C ALA A 207 -20.74 18.39 -1.29
N THR A 208 -20.28 17.85 -2.44
CA THR A 208 -19.62 18.64 -3.49
C THR A 208 -20.57 19.69 -4.08
N LYS A 209 -21.85 19.33 -4.31
CA LYS A 209 -22.89 20.26 -4.78
C LYS A 209 -23.16 21.36 -3.75
N ALA A 210 -23.28 20.99 -2.47
CA ALA A 210 -23.50 21.94 -1.39
C ALA A 210 -22.31 22.91 -1.20
N ALA A 211 -21.09 22.43 -1.47
CA ALA A 211 -19.86 23.23 -1.47
C ALA A 211 -19.56 23.93 -2.82
N ASN A 212 -20.53 24.01 -3.74
CA ASN A 212 -20.41 24.67 -5.05
C ASN A 212 -19.20 24.21 -5.90
N TYR A 213 -18.72 22.97 -5.73
CA TYR A 213 -17.55 22.43 -6.43
C TYR A 213 -16.22 23.17 -6.17
N GLU A 214 -16.13 23.95 -5.09
CA GLU A 214 -14.93 24.71 -4.72
C GLU A 214 -14.02 23.95 -3.75
N ASP A 215 -14.57 23.08 -2.91
CA ASP A 215 -13.79 22.33 -1.92
C ASP A 215 -12.96 21.22 -2.60
N TRP A 216 -11.65 21.23 -2.36
CA TRP A 216 -10.74 20.21 -2.86
C TRP A 216 -10.98 18.86 -2.16
N TYR A 217 -11.40 18.87 -0.89
CA TYR A 217 -11.58 17.65 -0.10
C TYR A 217 -12.61 16.74 -0.78
N TRP A 218 -13.77 17.29 -1.13
CA TRP A 218 -14.84 16.53 -1.76
C TRP A 218 -14.50 16.02 -3.17
N LYS A 219 -13.72 16.79 -3.95
CA LYS A 219 -13.18 16.31 -5.23
C LYS A 219 -12.24 15.12 -5.03
N ASN A 220 -11.37 15.19 -4.03
CA ASN A 220 -10.46 14.11 -3.70
C ASN A 220 -11.22 12.86 -3.23
N GLN A 221 -12.22 13.02 -2.34
CA GLN A 221 -13.07 11.92 -1.88
C GLN A 221 -13.89 11.28 -3.01
N LEU A 222 -14.46 12.08 -3.93
CA LEU A 222 -15.11 11.56 -5.13
C LEU A 222 -14.13 10.76 -6.00
N GLY A 223 -12.90 11.25 -6.17
CA GLY A 223 -11.83 10.52 -6.86
C GLY A 223 -11.56 9.15 -6.22
N LYS A 224 -11.49 9.07 -4.89
CA LYS A 224 -11.33 7.80 -4.15
C LYS A 224 -12.52 6.86 -4.37
N CYS A 225 -13.74 7.37 -4.29
CA CYS A 225 -14.94 6.57 -4.59
C CYS A 225 -14.93 6.04 -6.02
N TYR A 226 -14.59 6.87 -7.01
CA TYR A 226 -14.50 6.44 -8.41
C TYR A 226 -13.43 5.37 -8.61
N LEU A 227 -12.28 5.52 -7.96
CA LEU A 227 -11.21 4.52 -8.01
C LEU A 227 -11.70 3.19 -7.44
N LYS A 228 -12.39 3.19 -6.29
CA LYS A 228 -12.99 1.97 -5.69
C LYS A 228 -14.10 1.36 -6.53
N LEU A 229 -14.82 2.15 -7.31
CA LEU A 229 -15.83 1.68 -8.27
C LEU A 229 -15.23 1.22 -9.61
N GLY A 230 -13.91 1.34 -9.81
CA GLY A 230 -13.24 0.98 -11.06
C GLY A 230 -13.36 2.03 -12.19
N LEU A 231 -13.93 3.21 -11.90
CA LEU A 231 -14.12 4.30 -12.86
C LEU A 231 -12.86 5.19 -12.93
N LEU A 232 -11.79 4.66 -13.49
CA LEU A 232 -10.46 5.28 -13.46
C LEU A 232 -10.41 6.64 -14.18
N GLN A 233 -11.04 6.77 -15.35
CA GLN A 233 -11.02 8.03 -16.10
C GLN A 233 -11.71 9.18 -15.33
N ASP A 234 -12.78 8.87 -14.61
CA ASP A 234 -13.50 9.88 -13.83
C ASP A 234 -12.76 10.19 -12.52
N ALA A 235 -12.10 9.19 -11.92
CA ALA A 235 -11.19 9.40 -10.79
C ALA A 235 -10.06 10.36 -11.17
N GLU A 236 -9.41 10.15 -12.32
CA GLU A 236 -8.33 11.01 -12.81
C GLU A 236 -8.79 12.46 -12.96
N LYS A 237 -9.95 12.69 -13.63
CA LYS A 237 -10.52 14.03 -13.78
C LYS A 237 -10.77 14.71 -12.43
N GLN A 238 -11.28 13.98 -11.44
CA GLN A 238 -11.53 14.52 -10.11
C GLN A 238 -10.23 14.85 -9.37
N PHE A 239 -9.22 13.99 -9.42
CA PHE A 239 -7.91 14.28 -8.81
C PHE A 239 -7.22 15.47 -9.47
N LEU A 240 -7.24 15.57 -10.81
CA LEU A 240 -6.73 16.74 -11.53
C LEU A 240 -7.50 18.01 -11.19
N SER A 241 -8.83 17.93 -11.04
CA SER A 241 -9.67 19.05 -10.58
C SER A 241 -9.33 19.47 -9.15
N SER A 242 -9.10 18.50 -8.24
CA SER A 242 -8.66 18.76 -6.87
C SER A 242 -7.31 19.49 -6.83
N LEU A 243 -6.35 19.06 -7.65
CA LEU A 243 -5.01 19.64 -7.73
C LEU A 243 -4.98 21.08 -8.24
N LYS A 244 -5.97 21.49 -9.04
CA LYS A 244 -6.14 22.90 -9.44
C LYS A 244 -6.47 23.79 -8.24
N ASN A 245 -7.19 23.26 -7.25
CA ASN A 245 -7.61 23.97 -6.06
C ASN A 245 -6.53 23.93 -4.98
N HIS A 246 -6.03 22.73 -4.65
CA HIS A 246 -4.99 22.55 -3.64
C HIS A 246 -4.04 21.41 -4.01
N ARG A 247 -2.73 21.67 -3.92
CA ARG A 247 -1.68 20.70 -4.29
C ARG A 247 -1.38 19.80 -3.10
N LEU A 248 -1.92 18.58 -3.12
CA LEU A 248 -1.67 17.58 -2.09
C LEU A 248 -0.75 16.46 -2.59
N PRO A 249 0.25 16.06 -1.79
CA PRO A 249 1.08 14.89 -2.08
C PRO A 249 0.26 13.61 -2.30
N GLU A 250 -0.78 13.42 -1.49
CA GLU A 250 -1.72 12.31 -1.57
C GLU A 250 -2.42 12.24 -2.94
N THR A 251 -2.96 13.37 -3.44
CA THR A 251 -3.60 13.41 -4.77
C THR A 251 -2.63 13.09 -5.91
N HIS A 252 -1.37 13.52 -5.80
CA HIS A 252 -0.35 13.13 -6.76
C HIS A 252 0.02 11.65 -6.66
N ALA A 253 -0.02 11.05 -5.46
CA ALA A 253 0.20 9.62 -5.28
C ALA A 253 -0.92 8.80 -5.91
N TYR A 254 -2.19 9.22 -5.77
CA TYR A 254 -3.33 8.61 -6.48
C TYR A 254 -3.21 8.72 -8.01
N LEU A 255 -2.75 9.86 -8.53
CA LEU A 255 -2.51 10.01 -9.97
C LEU A 255 -1.33 9.17 -10.46
N ALA A 256 -0.22 9.14 -9.72
CA ALA A 256 0.93 8.30 -10.06
C ALA A 256 0.57 6.81 -10.05
N LYS A 257 -0.32 6.41 -9.13
CA LYS A 257 -0.93 5.08 -9.03
C LYS A 257 -1.83 4.80 -10.24
N LEU A 258 -2.61 5.79 -10.67
CA LEU A 258 -3.49 5.64 -11.81
C LEU A 258 -2.72 5.56 -13.13
N LEU A 259 -1.69 6.37 -13.36
CA LEU A 259 -1.16 6.58 -14.72
C LEU A 259 -0.37 5.41 -15.33
N GLY A 260 0.17 4.46 -14.55
CA GLY A 260 0.75 3.20 -15.05
C GLY A 260 2.00 3.29 -15.96
N GLU A 261 2.18 4.38 -16.71
CA GLU A 261 3.32 4.67 -17.54
C GLU A 261 4.48 5.18 -16.68
N LEU A 262 5.64 4.53 -16.79
CA LEU A 262 6.82 4.84 -15.96
C LEU A 262 7.28 6.29 -16.12
N ALA A 263 7.15 6.88 -17.31
CA ALA A 263 7.58 8.25 -17.59
C ALA A 263 6.69 9.29 -16.88
N GLU A 264 5.37 9.18 -17.02
CA GLU A 264 4.41 10.10 -16.40
C GLU A 264 4.36 9.90 -14.87
N SER A 265 4.50 8.66 -14.41
CA SER A 265 4.58 8.33 -12.98
C SER A 265 5.80 8.97 -12.32
N ASN A 266 6.97 8.96 -12.99
CA ASN A 266 8.17 9.64 -12.51
C ASN A 266 7.98 11.16 -12.40
N GLU A 267 7.23 11.79 -13.32
CA GLU A 267 6.92 13.22 -13.22
C GLU A 267 6.01 13.50 -12.01
N CYS A 268 5.02 12.64 -11.75
CA CYS A 268 4.16 12.75 -10.58
C CYS A 268 4.94 12.60 -9.27
N TYR A 269 5.83 11.60 -9.17
CA TYR A 269 6.69 11.45 -7.98
C TYR A 269 7.65 12.63 -7.79
N LYS A 270 8.17 13.23 -8.86
CA LYS A 270 8.96 14.47 -8.76
C LYS A 270 8.12 15.63 -8.22
N LYS A 271 6.86 15.78 -8.66
CA LYS A 271 5.93 16.77 -8.10
C LYS A 271 5.67 16.54 -6.62
N ILE A 272 5.53 15.28 -6.18
CA ILE A 272 5.43 14.93 -4.76
C ILE A 272 6.67 15.38 -4.00
N LEU A 273 7.88 15.10 -4.49
CA LEU A 273 9.12 15.49 -3.83
C LEU A 273 9.31 17.01 -3.74
N ASN A 274 8.74 17.78 -4.65
CA ASN A 274 8.74 19.24 -4.57
C ASN A 274 7.88 19.77 -3.42
N VAL A 275 6.80 19.06 -3.06
CA VAL A 275 5.91 19.45 -1.95
C VAL A 275 6.40 18.83 -0.63
N GLN A 276 6.71 17.53 -0.66
CA GLN A 276 7.21 16.76 0.47
C GLN A 276 8.53 16.08 0.09
N ALA A 277 9.61 16.76 0.42
CA ALA A 277 10.95 16.29 0.13
C ALA A 277 11.33 15.01 0.91
N ASN A 278 10.57 14.67 1.96
CA ASN A 278 10.76 13.51 2.83
C ASN A 278 9.76 12.38 2.54
N ASN A 279 9.06 12.36 1.40
CA ASN A 279 8.21 11.21 1.10
C ASN A 279 9.05 9.99 0.69
N ILE A 280 9.10 8.97 1.55
CA ILE A 280 9.89 7.73 1.37
C ILE A 280 9.47 6.98 0.10
N GLU A 281 8.16 6.90 -0.17
CA GLU A 281 7.60 6.15 -1.28
C GLU A 281 8.02 6.77 -2.62
N ALA A 282 7.85 8.08 -2.75
CA ALA A 282 8.28 8.80 -3.95
C ALA A 282 9.79 8.67 -4.20
N ILE A 283 10.59 8.71 -3.13
CA ILE A 283 12.05 8.50 -3.21
C ILE A 283 12.36 7.07 -3.70
N ALA A 284 11.74 6.05 -3.13
CA ALA A 284 12.00 4.64 -3.45
C ALA A 284 11.56 4.26 -4.87
N CYS A 285 10.39 4.74 -5.32
CA CYS A 285 9.90 4.53 -6.68
C CYS A 285 10.84 5.17 -7.72
N ILE A 286 11.27 6.43 -7.49
CA ILE A 286 12.24 7.09 -8.38
C ILE A 286 13.59 6.35 -8.35
N ALA A 287 14.06 5.93 -7.17
CA ALA A 287 15.33 5.21 -7.03
C ALA A 287 15.34 3.91 -7.85
N THR A 288 14.25 3.16 -7.80
CA THR A 288 14.12 1.88 -8.51
C THR A 288 14.06 2.08 -10.01
N ASN A 289 13.27 3.05 -10.48
CA ASN A 289 13.24 3.42 -11.89
C ASN A 289 14.63 3.86 -12.37
N CYS A 290 15.37 4.65 -11.58
CA CYS A 290 16.74 5.02 -11.92
C CYS A 290 17.71 3.83 -11.96
N PHE A 291 17.55 2.85 -11.08
CA PHE A 291 18.39 1.65 -11.06
C PHE A 291 18.20 0.82 -12.33
N TYR A 292 16.95 0.61 -12.75
CA TYR A 292 16.64 -0.12 -13.97
C TYR A 292 16.91 0.67 -15.26
N ASP A 293 16.95 2.01 -15.20
CA ASP A 293 17.40 2.89 -16.29
C ASP A 293 18.94 2.98 -16.41
N ASP A 294 19.68 1.98 -15.92
CA ASP A 294 21.15 1.92 -15.90
C ASP A 294 21.84 3.11 -15.19
N LYS A 295 21.17 3.75 -14.22
CA LYS A 295 21.72 4.87 -13.42
C LYS A 295 21.79 4.52 -11.93
N PRO A 296 22.58 3.49 -11.53
CA PRO A 296 22.66 3.04 -10.13
C PRO A 296 23.24 4.09 -9.19
N GLU A 297 24.07 5.01 -9.68
CA GLU A 297 24.64 6.10 -8.87
C GLU A 297 23.57 7.07 -8.35
N ILE A 298 22.59 7.39 -9.19
CA ILE A 298 21.47 8.25 -8.84
C ILE A 298 20.52 7.51 -7.90
N ALA A 299 20.25 6.23 -8.18
CA ALA A 299 19.47 5.36 -7.30
C ALA A 299 20.07 5.29 -5.89
N LEU A 300 21.40 5.12 -5.80
CA LEU A 300 22.12 5.09 -4.53
C LEU A 300 21.95 6.38 -3.72
N ARG A 301 21.96 7.55 -4.38
CA ARG A 301 21.72 8.85 -3.71
C ARG A 301 20.32 8.91 -3.09
N TYR A 302 19.30 8.44 -3.81
CA TYR A 302 17.94 8.40 -3.31
C TYR A 302 17.79 7.40 -2.15
N TYR A 303 18.34 6.19 -2.26
CA TYR A 303 18.29 5.23 -1.15
C TYR A 303 19.07 5.69 0.09
N ARG A 304 20.22 6.33 -0.08
CA ARG A 304 20.96 6.95 1.04
C ARG A 304 20.16 8.04 1.72
N ARG A 305 19.34 8.79 0.99
CA ARG A 305 18.41 9.79 1.57
C ARG A 305 17.36 9.12 2.45
N ILE A 306 16.78 8.00 2.02
CA ILE A 306 15.83 7.23 2.86
C ILE A 306 16.52 6.77 4.15
N MET A 307 17.75 6.25 4.05
CA MET A 307 18.54 5.84 5.21
C MET A 307 18.85 7.01 6.16
N GLN A 308 19.16 8.20 5.64
CA GLN A 308 19.42 9.41 6.43
C GLN A 308 18.18 9.88 7.21
N MET A 309 16.98 9.54 6.75
CA MET A 309 15.74 9.82 7.47
C MET A 309 15.46 8.85 8.63
N GLY A 310 16.35 7.88 8.88
CA GLY A 310 16.24 6.94 10.00
C GLY A 310 15.53 5.62 9.66
N VAL A 311 15.14 5.41 8.41
CA VAL A 311 14.57 4.12 7.99
C VAL A 311 15.67 3.07 7.93
N ASN A 312 15.51 1.98 8.69
CA ASN A 312 16.45 0.85 8.72
C ASN A 312 15.68 -0.45 8.52
N ASN A 313 15.43 -0.80 7.25
CA ASN A 313 14.79 -2.06 6.87
C ASN A 313 15.78 -2.96 6.09
N ALA A 314 15.58 -4.26 6.15
CA ALA A 314 16.41 -5.25 5.46
C ALA A 314 16.39 -5.05 3.93
N GLU A 315 15.21 -4.78 3.36
CA GLU A 315 15.01 -4.47 1.93
C GLU A 315 15.80 -3.23 1.50
N LEU A 316 15.72 -2.15 2.28
CA LEU A 316 16.45 -0.91 2.00
C LEU A 316 17.97 -1.14 2.00
N MET A 317 18.48 -1.88 2.98
CA MET A 317 19.91 -2.23 3.06
C MET A 317 20.34 -3.10 1.88
N MET A 318 19.48 -4.04 1.45
CA MET A 318 19.75 -4.85 0.26
C MET A 318 19.75 -4.00 -1.01
N ASN A 319 18.78 -3.09 -1.19
CA ASN A 319 18.74 -2.18 -2.33
C ASN A 319 19.96 -1.25 -2.40
N ILE A 320 20.43 -0.75 -1.25
CA ILE A 320 21.70 -0.01 -1.16
C ILE A 320 22.88 -0.91 -1.55
N GLY A 321 22.92 -2.15 -1.06
CA GLY A 321 23.95 -3.13 -1.40
C GLY A 321 24.03 -3.43 -2.90
N LEU A 322 22.88 -3.63 -3.55
CA LEU A 322 22.77 -3.84 -5.00
C LEU A 322 23.22 -2.60 -5.79
N CYS A 323 22.81 -1.40 -5.38
CA CYS A 323 23.26 -0.17 -6.01
C CYS A 323 24.78 0.03 -5.86
N CYS A 324 25.33 -0.21 -4.66
CA CYS A 324 26.77 -0.15 -4.42
C CYS A 324 27.53 -1.16 -5.27
N PHE A 325 27.02 -2.39 -5.41
CA PHE A 325 27.61 -3.41 -6.25
C PHE A 325 27.61 -3.00 -7.74
N ALA A 326 26.50 -2.47 -8.24
CA ALA A 326 26.39 -1.95 -9.61
C ALA A 326 27.33 -0.76 -9.86
N CYS A 327 27.56 0.07 -8.84
CA CYS A 327 28.57 1.14 -8.85
C CYS A 327 30.01 0.66 -8.60
N GLN A 328 30.27 -0.65 -8.52
CA GLN A 328 31.58 -1.26 -8.24
C GLN A 328 32.20 -0.87 -6.87
N GLN A 329 31.38 -0.43 -5.93
CA GLN A 329 31.79 -0.11 -4.54
C GLN A 329 31.63 -1.36 -3.65
N TYR A 330 32.53 -2.32 -3.81
CA TYR A 330 32.39 -3.65 -3.20
C TYR A 330 32.43 -3.64 -1.65
N ASP A 331 33.26 -2.79 -1.03
CA ASP A 331 33.36 -2.70 0.43
C ASP A 331 32.03 -2.27 1.08
N PHE A 332 31.38 -1.26 0.49
CA PHE A 332 30.08 -0.78 0.93
C PHE A 332 28.96 -1.77 0.60
N ALA A 333 29.07 -2.50 -0.50
CA ALA A 333 28.09 -3.50 -0.87
C ALA A 333 28.06 -4.63 0.18
N LEU A 334 29.21 -5.18 0.55
CA LEU A 334 29.30 -6.30 1.50
C LEU A 334 28.80 -5.91 2.90
N SER A 335 29.20 -4.73 3.39
CA SER A 335 28.72 -4.24 4.69
C SER A 335 27.20 -4.00 4.70
N SER A 336 26.65 -3.49 3.59
CA SER A 336 25.20 -3.29 3.46
C SER A 336 24.43 -4.62 3.40
N MET A 337 24.97 -5.63 2.70
CA MET A 337 24.40 -6.99 2.68
C MET A 337 24.40 -7.64 4.07
N GLN A 338 25.50 -7.53 4.82
CA GLN A 338 25.57 -8.06 6.18
C GLN A 338 24.51 -7.41 7.09
N ARG A 339 24.32 -6.09 6.95
CA ARG A 339 23.26 -5.38 7.68
C ARG A 339 21.86 -5.84 7.25
N ALA A 340 21.64 -6.06 5.95
CA ALA A 340 20.37 -6.59 5.45
C ALA A 340 20.05 -7.95 6.10
N HIS A 341 21.02 -8.86 6.17
CA HIS A 341 20.86 -10.16 6.85
C HIS A 341 20.61 -10.02 8.35
N SER A 342 21.24 -9.05 9.03
CA SER A 342 21.04 -8.83 10.47
C SER A 342 19.65 -8.29 10.82
N THR A 343 19.02 -7.56 9.89
CA THR A 343 17.69 -6.96 10.07
C THR A 343 16.58 -7.81 9.43
N ALA A 344 16.93 -8.93 8.79
CA ALA A 344 15.99 -9.76 8.04
C ALA A 344 14.96 -10.44 8.95
N ASN A 345 13.70 -10.43 8.51
CA ASN A 345 12.62 -11.20 9.12
C ASN A 345 12.47 -12.55 8.41
N SER A 346 11.74 -13.50 9.01
CA SER A 346 11.52 -14.83 8.42
C SER A 346 10.91 -14.78 7.01
N GLU A 347 10.08 -13.76 6.74
CA GLU A 347 9.42 -13.58 5.44
C GLU A 347 10.37 -13.00 4.38
N THR A 348 11.24 -12.04 4.76
CA THR A 348 12.14 -11.35 3.82
C THR A 348 13.48 -12.08 3.65
N ALA A 349 13.82 -13.03 4.52
CA ALA A 349 15.09 -13.75 4.49
C ALA A 349 15.35 -14.46 3.14
N GLY A 350 14.30 -15.06 2.54
CA GLY A 350 14.41 -15.76 1.26
C GLY A 350 14.93 -14.86 0.13
N GLU A 351 14.32 -13.68 -0.03
CA GLU A 351 14.70 -12.69 -1.05
C GLU A 351 16.10 -12.11 -0.81
N ILE A 352 16.47 -11.89 0.46
CA ILE A 352 17.79 -11.34 0.79
C ILE A 352 18.89 -12.37 0.45
N TRP A 353 18.68 -13.66 0.74
CA TRP A 353 19.60 -14.72 0.33
C TRP A 353 19.68 -14.89 -1.18
N TYR A 354 18.55 -14.74 -1.88
CA TYR A 354 18.51 -14.76 -3.34
C TYR A 354 19.32 -13.62 -3.96
N ASN A 355 19.11 -12.38 -3.53
CA ASN A 355 19.84 -11.21 -4.00
C ASN A 355 21.35 -11.32 -3.67
N THR A 356 21.71 -11.89 -2.52
CA THR A 356 23.11 -12.16 -2.16
C THR A 356 23.72 -13.19 -3.12
N GLY A 357 22.95 -14.22 -3.50
CA GLY A 357 23.37 -15.22 -4.48
C GLY A 357 23.69 -14.63 -5.85
N HIS A 358 22.88 -13.65 -6.32
CA HIS A 358 23.14 -12.92 -7.57
C HIS A 358 24.44 -12.11 -7.53
N ILE A 359 24.71 -11.45 -6.42
CA ILE A 359 25.96 -10.71 -6.23
C ILE A 359 27.15 -11.69 -6.25
N MET A 360 27.04 -12.84 -5.57
CA MET A 360 28.09 -13.87 -5.58
C MET A 360 28.31 -14.47 -6.98
N LEU A 361 27.24 -14.66 -7.76
CA LEU A 361 27.34 -15.05 -9.16
C LEU A 361 28.10 -14.02 -9.99
N ALA A 362 27.80 -12.73 -9.80
CA ALA A 362 28.45 -11.65 -10.53
C ALA A 362 29.94 -11.49 -10.15
N ILE A 363 30.31 -11.83 -8.91
CA ILE A 363 31.72 -11.95 -8.48
C ILE A 363 32.40 -13.18 -9.13
N GLY A 364 31.63 -14.19 -9.51
CA GLY A 364 32.12 -15.43 -10.13
C GLY A 364 32.28 -16.61 -9.15
N ASP A 365 31.92 -16.44 -7.88
CA ASP A 365 31.93 -17.54 -6.90
C ASP A 365 30.63 -18.35 -6.99
N THR A 366 30.63 -19.31 -7.93
CA THR A 366 29.49 -20.19 -8.16
C THR A 366 29.17 -21.10 -6.97
N ARG A 367 30.16 -21.43 -6.13
CA ARG A 367 29.96 -22.31 -4.96
C ARG A 367 29.20 -21.59 -3.86
N GLN A 368 29.61 -20.36 -3.56
CA GLN A 368 28.90 -19.54 -2.58
C GLN A 368 27.50 -19.15 -3.09
N ALA A 369 27.37 -18.81 -4.37
CA ALA A 369 26.06 -18.57 -4.98
C ALA A 369 25.11 -19.76 -4.83
N SER A 370 25.57 -20.99 -5.12
CA SER A 370 24.79 -22.22 -4.94
C SER A 370 24.38 -22.45 -3.48
N ARG A 371 25.22 -22.08 -2.51
CA ARG A 371 24.85 -22.13 -1.09
C ARG A 371 23.77 -21.08 -0.76
N CYS A 372 23.92 -19.85 -1.25
CA CYS A 372 22.94 -18.78 -1.04
C CYS A 372 21.57 -19.14 -1.62
N PHE A 373 21.50 -19.69 -2.84
CA PHE A 373 20.22 -20.12 -3.41
C PHE A 373 19.59 -21.29 -2.65
N ARG A 374 20.38 -22.20 -2.07
CA ARG A 374 19.85 -23.24 -1.17
C ARG A 374 19.29 -22.66 0.13
N LEU A 375 19.93 -21.62 0.68
CA LEU A 375 19.42 -20.91 1.85
C LEU A 375 18.14 -20.12 1.52
N ALA A 376 18.08 -19.50 0.34
CA ALA A 376 16.87 -18.86 -0.16
C ALA A 376 15.71 -19.86 -0.23
N LEU A 377 15.95 -21.06 -0.78
CA LEU A 377 14.95 -22.14 -0.84
C LEU A 377 14.58 -22.74 0.54
N ALA A 378 15.47 -22.62 1.53
CA ALA A 378 15.17 -23.03 2.90
C ALA A 378 14.30 -22.01 3.63
N GLY A 379 14.43 -20.72 3.28
CA GLY A 379 13.57 -19.64 3.79
C GLY A 379 12.21 -19.59 3.08
N ASP A 380 12.22 -19.75 1.75
CA ASP A 380 11.04 -19.80 0.90
C ASP A 380 11.13 -20.99 -0.06
N SER A 381 10.38 -22.05 0.23
CA SER A 381 10.38 -23.27 -0.59
C SER A 381 9.78 -23.09 -1.97
N GLU A 382 8.95 -22.06 -2.16
CA GLU A 382 8.25 -21.76 -3.43
C GLU A 382 9.02 -20.76 -4.29
N HIS A 383 10.27 -20.40 -3.90
CA HIS A 383 11.07 -19.40 -4.59
C HIS A 383 11.58 -19.87 -5.97
N GLY A 384 10.75 -19.69 -7.00
CA GLY A 384 10.99 -20.21 -8.35
C GLY A 384 12.29 -19.70 -9.01
N GLU A 385 12.66 -18.44 -8.79
CA GLU A 385 13.86 -17.86 -9.41
C GLU A 385 15.16 -18.47 -8.84
N ALA A 386 15.22 -18.73 -7.53
CA ALA A 386 16.34 -19.42 -6.89
C ALA A 386 16.44 -20.87 -7.37
N MET A 387 15.31 -21.55 -7.56
CA MET A 387 15.29 -22.93 -8.07
C MET A 387 15.86 -23.01 -9.49
N VAL A 388 15.48 -22.08 -10.37
CA VAL A 388 16.01 -22.00 -11.75
C VAL A 388 17.51 -21.71 -11.73
N ASN A 389 17.95 -20.69 -10.97
CA ASN A 389 19.37 -20.32 -10.91
C ASN A 389 20.23 -21.43 -10.31
N LEU A 390 19.74 -22.13 -9.29
CA LEU A 390 20.41 -23.32 -8.73
C LEU A 390 20.48 -24.46 -9.75
N GLY A 391 19.42 -24.67 -10.54
CA GLY A 391 19.40 -25.65 -11.64
C GLY A 391 20.45 -25.35 -12.71
N ILE A 392 20.55 -24.09 -13.14
CA ILE A 392 21.56 -23.62 -14.10
C ILE A 392 22.96 -23.85 -13.56
N LEU A 393 23.22 -23.48 -12.31
CA LEU A 393 24.51 -23.69 -11.66
C LEU A 393 24.91 -25.18 -11.61
N ARG A 394 23.98 -26.06 -11.23
CA ARG A 394 24.22 -27.51 -11.21
C ARG A 394 24.51 -28.06 -12.60
N GLN A 395 23.82 -27.57 -13.63
CA GLN A 395 24.09 -27.97 -15.01
C GLN A 395 25.48 -27.53 -15.47
N MET A 396 25.91 -26.32 -15.10
CA MET A 396 27.26 -25.82 -15.38
C MET A 396 28.33 -26.66 -14.67
N GLU A 397 28.12 -27.01 -13.41
CA GLU A 397 29.03 -27.89 -12.65
C GLU A 397 29.13 -29.30 -13.26
N GLY A 398 28.00 -29.89 -13.66
CA GLY A 398 27.95 -31.19 -14.33
C GLY A 398 28.69 -31.21 -15.67
N LYS A 399 28.52 -30.18 -16.50
CA LYS A 399 29.28 -30.02 -17.76
C LYS A 399 30.79 -29.91 -17.49
N ARG A 400 31.19 -29.14 -16.48
CA ARG A 400 32.60 -28.98 -16.10
C ARG A 400 33.23 -30.29 -15.62
N LEU A 401 32.48 -31.12 -14.89
CA LEU A 401 32.91 -32.45 -14.47
C LEU A 401 33.07 -33.41 -15.66
N MET A 402 32.15 -33.38 -16.63
CA MET A 402 32.25 -34.20 -17.85
C MET A 402 33.47 -33.81 -18.69
N VAL A 403 33.73 -32.51 -18.90
CA VAL A 403 34.92 -32.04 -19.63
C VAL A 403 36.20 -32.51 -18.96
N LYS A 404 36.31 -32.35 -17.62
CA LYS A 404 37.48 -32.83 -16.86
C LYS A 404 37.68 -34.34 -16.96
N ARG A 405 36.60 -35.13 -16.99
CA ARG A 405 36.68 -36.58 -17.20
C ARG A 405 37.15 -36.94 -18.61
N HIS A 406 36.70 -36.22 -19.62
CA HIS A 406 37.19 -36.41 -20.99
C HIS A 406 38.67 -36.02 -21.11
N GLU A 407 39.10 -34.90 -20.54
CA GLU A 407 40.50 -34.49 -20.51
C GLU A 407 41.38 -35.50 -19.75
N ALA A 408 40.90 -36.05 -18.63
CA ALA A 408 41.62 -37.06 -17.85
C ALA A 408 41.69 -38.44 -18.53
N ASN A 409 40.83 -38.72 -19.53
CA ASN A 409 40.86 -39.95 -20.31
C ASN A 409 41.65 -39.81 -21.63
N VAL A 410 42.13 -38.61 -21.96
CA VAL A 410 42.88 -38.31 -23.19
C VAL A 410 44.41 -38.26 -22.95
N TYR A 411 44.84 -38.32 -21.68
CA TYR A 411 46.22 -38.60 -21.27
C TYR A 411 46.28 -39.99 -20.61
#